data_AF-A0A7Y3H3C7-F1
#
_entry.id   AF-A0A7Y3H3C7-F1
#
_cell.length_a   1.000
_cell.length_b   1.000
_cell.length_c   1.000
_cell.angle_alpha   90.00
_cell.angle_beta   90.00
_cell.angle_gamma   90.00
#
_symmetry.space_group_name_H-M   'P 1'
#
loop_
_entity.id
_entity.type
_entity.pdbx_description
1 polymer ?
#
loop_
_entity_poly.entity_id
_entity_poly.type
_entity_poly.pdbx_seq_one_letter_code
_entity_poly.pdbx_strand_id
1 'polypeptide(L)'
;MKKISVVFIIMTLLSIFNSYRKPLNYLENNTPIYLNNQCDEASCLDLEKYTLTTFNIEKGHKISEAISLIQNHPKLNQTDIFLLQEMDHEGTRIIAEALSLNYLYIPINNEYGTQKDFGNSIISRGAISDPHKLILPHGQLHNGRKRSASFATLTLDSLKLRIASAHLATPFMTTKKRYEQVQHIEEYIEKDSIDYDGYLVGGD
;
A
#
# COMPACT_ATOMS: atom_id res chain seq x y z
N MET A 1 -59.85 4.97 14.65
CA MET A 1 -58.64 4.12 14.80
C MET A 1 -57.59 4.56 13.79
N LYS A 2 -56.66 5.45 14.17
CA LYS A 2 -55.56 5.99 13.32
C LYS A 2 -54.30 6.16 14.17
N LYS A 3 -53.75 5.07 14.69
CA LYS A 3 -52.50 5.09 15.49
C LYS A 3 -51.46 4.04 15.07
N ILE A 4 -51.70 3.31 13.97
CA ILE A 4 -50.83 2.19 13.55
C ILE A 4 -49.79 2.60 12.49
N SER A 5 -49.99 3.70 11.76
CA SER A 5 -49.08 4.07 10.65
C SER A 5 -47.82 4.85 11.06
N VAL A 6 -47.77 5.49 12.23
CA VAL A 6 -46.61 6.32 12.63
C VAL A 6 -45.48 5.48 13.23
N VAL A 7 -45.80 4.37 13.91
CA VAL A 7 -44.79 3.51 14.56
C VAL A 7 -43.96 2.72 13.53
N PHE A 8 -44.56 2.31 12.41
CA PHE A 8 -43.85 1.61 11.35
C PHE A 8 -42.84 2.49 10.60
N ILE A 9 -43.16 3.77 10.39
CA ILE A 9 -42.24 4.71 9.72
C ILE A 9 -41.00 4.98 10.60
N ILE A 10 -41.16 5.04 11.93
CA ILE A 10 -40.05 5.24 12.87
C ILE A 10 -39.16 3.98 12.98
N MET A 11 -39.73 2.77 12.97
CA MET A 11 -38.91 1.55 12.97
C MET A 11 -38.17 1.32 11.65
N THR A 12 -38.73 1.75 10.51
CA THR A 12 -38.02 1.65 9.22
C THR A 12 -36.87 2.66 9.13
N LEU A 13 -37.01 3.85 9.71
CA LEU A 13 -35.93 4.84 9.86
C LEU A 13 -34.86 4.43 10.89
N LEU A 14 -35.23 3.73 11.97
CA LEU A 14 -34.28 3.17 12.94
C LEU A 14 -33.51 1.94 12.38
N SER A 15 -34.07 1.25 11.38
CA SER A 15 -33.38 0.19 10.64
C SER A 15 -32.43 0.73 9.58
N ILE A 16 -32.53 2.03 9.23
CA ILE A 16 -31.59 2.75 8.36
C ILE A 16 -30.37 3.26 9.16
N PHE A 17 -30.40 3.20 10.49
CA PHE A 17 -29.19 3.14 11.32
C PHE A 17 -28.54 1.75 11.28
N ASN A 18 -28.56 1.13 10.10
CA ASN A 18 -27.79 -0.05 9.80
C ASN A 18 -26.31 0.37 9.81
N SER A 19 -25.72 0.35 11.01
CA SER A 19 -24.30 0.21 11.25
C SER A 19 -23.43 0.85 10.15
N TYR A 20 -23.27 2.18 10.17
CA TYR A 20 -22.23 2.87 9.39
C TYR A 20 -20.86 2.37 9.89
N ARG A 21 -20.44 1.24 9.33
CA ARG A 21 -19.31 0.41 9.74
C ARG A 21 -18.08 0.92 9.01
N LYS A 22 -17.32 1.78 9.70
CA LYS A 22 -16.13 2.44 9.16
C LYS A 22 -14.87 1.61 9.43
N PRO A 23 -13.92 1.51 8.50
CA PRO A 23 -12.60 0.97 8.82
C PRO A 23 -11.87 1.88 9.80
N LEU A 24 -10.98 1.32 10.59
CA LEU A 24 -10.02 2.08 11.38
C LEU A 24 -8.93 2.57 10.41
N ASN A 25 -8.80 3.90 10.24
CA ASN A 25 -7.72 4.49 9.46
C ASN A 25 -6.52 4.79 10.37
N TYR A 26 -5.33 4.36 9.94
CA TYR A 26 -4.07 4.67 10.61
C TYR A 26 -3.51 5.99 10.06
N LEU A 27 -3.92 7.10 10.66
CA LEU A 27 -3.60 8.45 10.19
C LEU A 27 -2.28 9.02 10.74
N GLU A 28 -1.54 8.22 11.49
CA GLU A 28 -0.18 8.57 11.91
C GLU A 28 0.80 8.19 10.80
N ASN A 29 1.67 9.14 10.43
CA ASN A 29 2.57 8.98 9.28
C ASN A 29 3.72 7.98 9.54
N ASN A 30 4.04 7.72 10.82
CA ASN A 30 5.21 6.94 11.20
C ASN A 30 4.87 5.60 11.88
N THR A 31 3.58 5.24 11.96
CA THR A 31 3.13 3.99 12.58
C THR A 31 1.74 3.59 12.08
N PRO A 32 1.41 2.29 11.97
CA PRO A 32 2.32 1.15 12.04
C PRO A 32 3.30 1.12 10.86
N ILE A 33 4.48 0.54 11.09
CA ILE A 33 5.50 0.26 10.07
C ILE A 33 6.12 -1.10 10.38
N TYR A 34 6.22 -1.97 9.37
CA TYR A 34 6.83 -3.28 9.49
C TYR A 34 7.97 -3.37 8.48
N LEU A 35 9.21 -3.42 8.98
CA LEU A 35 10.42 -3.40 8.18
C LEU A 35 11.28 -4.61 8.53
N ASN A 36 11.84 -5.25 7.52
CA ASN A 36 12.83 -6.31 7.66
C ASN A 36 13.92 -6.13 6.58
N ASN A 37 15.16 -5.94 7.05
CA ASN A 37 16.37 -5.97 6.22
C ASN A 37 17.23 -7.13 6.68
N GLN A 38 17.01 -8.31 6.12
CA GLN A 38 17.76 -9.52 6.45
C GLN A 38 18.70 -9.97 5.32
N CYS A 39 18.54 -9.46 4.10
CA CYS A 39 19.45 -9.72 3.01
C CYS A 39 20.68 -8.83 3.15
N ASP A 40 21.86 -9.44 3.22
CA ASP A 40 23.14 -8.73 3.38
C ASP A 40 23.37 -7.75 2.23
N GLU A 41 23.81 -6.53 2.56
CA GLU A 41 24.25 -5.52 1.57
C GLU A 41 25.32 -6.07 0.63
N ALA A 42 26.14 -7.02 1.10
CA ALA A 42 27.16 -7.71 0.32
C ALA A 42 26.63 -8.62 -0.80
N SER A 43 25.31 -8.90 -0.81
CA SER A 43 24.63 -9.65 -1.88
C SER A 43 24.04 -8.74 -2.97
N CYS A 44 24.14 -7.42 -2.81
CA CYS A 44 23.84 -6.48 -3.88
C CYS A 44 24.88 -6.70 -4.98
N LEU A 45 24.41 -7.18 -6.14
CA LEU A 45 25.22 -7.38 -7.31
C LEU A 45 25.31 -6.02 -8.02
N ASP A 46 26.51 -5.62 -8.42
CA ASP A 46 26.70 -4.45 -9.28
C ASP A 46 26.05 -4.68 -10.65
N LEU A 47 24.75 -4.37 -10.75
CA LEU A 47 23.93 -4.56 -11.93
C LEU A 47 23.91 -3.27 -12.74
N GLU A 48 24.17 -3.37 -14.04
CA GLU A 48 23.98 -2.25 -14.97
C GLU A 48 22.50 -1.83 -15.10
N LYS A 49 21.57 -2.70 -14.67
CA LYS A 49 20.12 -2.50 -14.80
C LYS A 49 19.35 -3.18 -13.69
N TYR A 50 18.43 -2.45 -13.09
CA TYR A 50 17.44 -2.98 -12.16
C TYR A 50 16.06 -3.08 -12.82
N THR A 51 15.25 -3.98 -12.29
CA THR A 51 13.87 -4.21 -12.72
C THR A 51 12.90 -3.98 -11.58
N LEU A 52 11.87 -3.19 -11.85
CA LEU A 52 10.80 -2.87 -10.92
C LEU A 52 9.48 -3.40 -11.46
N THR A 53 8.72 -4.07 -10.60
CA THR A 53 7.37 -4.55 -10.88
C THR A 53 6.39 -3.91 -9.91
N THR A 54 5.29 -3.36 -10.42
CA THR A 54 4.12 -2.99 -9.60
C THR A 54 3.02 -4.01 -9.81
N PHE A 55 2.39 -4.49 -8.73
CA PHE A 55 1.37 -5.51 -8.81
C PHE A 55 0.38 -5.47 -7.62
N ASN A 56 -0.90 -5.25 -7.92
CA ASN A 56 -1.98 -5.39 -6.95
C ASN A 56 -2.37 -6.89 -6.82
N ILE A 57 -2.32 -7.45 -5.60
CA ILE A 57 -2.60 -8.88 -5.33
C ILE A 57 -4.02 -9.07 -4.72
N GLU A 58 -4.94 -8.15 -5.01
CA GLU A 58 -6.37 -8.23 -4.64
C GLU A 58 -6.57 -8.68 -3.18
N LYS A 59 -6.21 -7.81 -2.25
CA LYS A 59 -6.25 -8.02 -0.78
C LYS A 59 -5.31 -9.11 -0.25
N GLY A 60 -4.33 -9.53 -1.05
CA GLY A 60 -3.44 -10.62 -0.69
C GLY A 60 -4.19 -11.94 -0.50
N HIS A 61 -5.30 -12.15 -1.20
CA HIS A 61 -6.07 -13.39 -1.08
C HIS A 61 -5.35 -14.61 -1.67
N LYS A 62 -4.44 -14.35 -2.62
CA LYS A 62 -3.80 -15.37 -3.47
C LYS A 62 -2.27 -15.35 -3.36
N ILE A 63 -1.74 -15.26 -2.14
CA ILE A 63 -0.30 -15.15 -1.89
C ILE A 63 0.47 -16.32 -2.51
N SER A 64 0.02 -17.55 -2.31
CA SER A 64 0.69 -18.73 -2.88
C SER A 64 0.68 -18.74 -4.41
N GLU A 65 -0.42 -18.36 -5.05
CA GLU A 65 -0.47 -18.25 -6.51
C GLU A 65 0.40 -17.09 -7.02
N ALA A 66 0.44 -15.96 -6.30
CA ALA A 66 1.31 -14.84 -6.65
C ALA A 66 2.79 -15.22 -6.57
N ILE A 67 3.21 -15.94 -5.52
CA ILE A 67 4.58 -16.47 -5.39
C ILE A 67 4.89 -17.41 -6.54
N SER A 68 3.99 -18.36 -6.82
CA SER A 68 4.16 -19.30 -7.93
C SER A 68 4.30 -18.57 -9.28
N LEU A 69 3.45 -17.57 -9.53
CA LEU A 69 3.55 -16.73 -10.73
C LEU A 69 4.90 -16.01 -10.80
N ILE A 70 5.32 -15.35 -9.71
CA ILE A 70 6.57 -14.59 -9.66
C ILE A 70 7.76 -15.50 -9.94
N GLN A 71 7.87 -16.65 -9.26
CA GLN A 71 9.01 -17.56 -9.38
C GLN A 71 9.10 -18.24 -10.76
N ASN A 72 7.96 -18.55 -11.37
CA ASN A 72 7.92 -19.30 -12.63
C ASN A 72 7.83 -18.41 -13.88
N HIS A 73 7.53 -17.12 -13.74
CA HIS A 73 7.45 -16.21 -14.88
C HIS A 73 8.83 -15.61 -15.23
N PRO A 74 9.35 -15.79 -16.47
CA PRO A 74 10.73 -15.45 -16.84
C PRO A 74 11.16 -13.98 -16.62
N LYS A 75 10.21 -13.05 -16.55
CA LYS A 75 10.48 -11.63 -16.26
C LYS A 75 10.28 -11.26 -14.79
N LEU A 76 9.38 -11.95 -14.09
CA LEU A 76 9.05 -11.58 -12.71
C LEU A 76 10.08 -12.16 -11.74
N ASN A 77 10.61 -13.35 -12.00
CA ASN A 77 11.63 -13.98 -11.17
C ASN A 77 12.99 -13.25 -11.20
N GLN A 78 13.17 -12.30 -12.12
CA GLN A 78 14.34 -11.43 -12.20
C GLN A 78 14.10 -10.06 -11.56
N THR A 79 12.90 -9.80 -11.02
CA THR A 79 12.54 -8.50 -10.45
C THR A 79 13.37 -8.19 -9.20
N ASP A 80 13.98 -7.00 -9.17
CA ASP A 80 14.79 -6.53 -8.05
C ASP A 80 13.96 -5.77 -7.01
N ILE A 81 12.84 -5.19 -7.45
CA ILE A 81 11.95 -4.40 -6.63
C ILE A 81 10.48 -4.70 -6.96
N PHE A 82 9.70 -5.07 -5.96
CA PHE A 82 8.25 -5.17 -6.07
C PHE A 82 7.56 -4.06 -5.28
N LEU A 83 6.62 -3.39 -5.94
CA LEU A 83 5.66 -2.48 -5.33
C LEU A 83 4.31 -3.16 -5.33
N LEU A 84 3.87 -3.61 -4.15
CA LEU A 84 2.65 -4.41 -4.03
C LEU A 84 1.54 -3.60 -3.36
N GLN A 85 0.33 -3.67 -3.92
CA GLN A 85 -0.85 -3.00 -3.38
C GLN A 85 -1.85 -4.02 -2.82
N GLU A 86 -2.70 -3.54 -1.93
CA GLU A 86 -3.71 -4.36 -1.23
C GLU A 86 -3.10 -5.48 -0.41
N MET A 87 -1.96 -5.22 0.22
CA MET A 87 -1.26 -6.20 1.03
C MET A 87 -1.68 -6.11 2.49
N ASP A 88 -1.40 -7.19 3.21
CA ASP A 88 -1.31 -7.25 4.66
C ASP A 88 0.13 -7.58 5.10
N HIS A 89 0.43 -7.47 6.40
CA HIS A 89 1.78 -7.72 6.91
C HIS A 89 2.25 -9.15 6.66
N GLU A 90 1.38 -10.12 6.90
CA GLU A 90 1.72 -11.54 6.81
C GLU A 90 1.94 -11.97 5.35
N GLY A 91 1.05 -11.57 4.44
CA GLY A 91 1.21 -11.79 3.01
C GLY A 91 2.49 -11.15 2.45
N THR A 92 2.84 -9.95 2.93
CA THR A 92 4.11 -9.31 2.55
C THR A 92 5.31 -10.12 3.01
N ARG A 93 5.31 -10.52 4.28
CA ARG A 93 6.38 -11.32 4.89
C ARG A 93 6.58 -12.64 4.15
N ILE A 94 5.50 -13.37 3.88
CA ILE A 94 5.55 -14.67 3.18
C ILE A 94 6.12 -14.51 1.77
N ILE A 95 5.71 -13.49 1.00
CA ILE A 95 6.29 -13.24 -0.33
C ILE A 95 7.79 -12.92 -0.22
N ALA A 96 8.16 -12.00 0.67
CA ALA A 96 9.54 -11.57 0.83
C ALA A 96 10.46 -12.74 1.22
N GLU A 97 10.04 -13.59 2.16
CA GLU A 97 10.76 -14.79 2.55
C GLU A 97 10.88 -15.81 1.41
N ALA A 98 9.80 -16.07 0.67
CA ALA A 98 9.81 -17.00 -0.46
C ALA A 98 10.72 -16.53 -1.61
N LEU A 99 10.96 -15.22 -1.72
CA LEU A 99 11.86 -14.62 -2.70
C LEU A 99 13.26 -14.32 -2.13
N SER A 100 13.47 -14.52 -0.82
CA SER A 100 14.71 -14.15 -0.12
C SER A 100 15.08 -12.67 -0.32
N LEU A 101 14.11 -11.79 -0.10
CA LEU A 101 14.23 -10.33 -0.26
C LEU A 101 13.87 -9.57 1.03
N ASN A 102 14.36 -8.35 1.15
CA ASN A 102 13.96 -7.40 2.20
C ASN A 102 12.53 -6.91 1.96
N TYR A 103 11.85 -6.48 3.03
CA TYR A 103 10.52 -5.90 2.88
C TYR A 103 10.22 -4.74 3.82
N LEU A 104 9.34 -3.88 3.33
CA LEU A 104 8.62 -2.88 4.08
C LEU A 104 7.12 -3.07 3.81
N TYR A 105 6.33 -3.10 4.87
CA TYR A 105 4.88 -3.01 4.80
C TYR A 105 4.39 -1.86 5.68
N ILE A 106 3.50 -1.03 5.12
CA ILE A 106 2.89 0.08 5.83
C ILE A 106 1.37 0.02 5.62
N PRO A 107 0.59 -0.23 6.69
CA PRO A 107 -0.87 -0.22 6.61
C PRO A 107 -1.44 1.20 6.66
N ILE A 108 -2.60 1.40 6.00
CA ILE A 108 -3.37 2.65 6.06
C ILE A 108 -4.73 2.47 6.73
N ASN A 109 -5.29 1.26 6.69
CA ASN A 109 -6.48 0.92 7.44
C ASN A 109 -6.58 -0.59 7.63
N ASN A 110 -7.56 -1.05 8.38
CA ASN A 110 -7.94 -2.46 8.41
C ASN A 110 -9.12 -2.76 7.45
N GLU A 111 -9.24 -4.04 7.10
CA GLU A 111 -10.45 -4.57 6.52
C GLU A 111 -11.56 -4.61 7.58
N TYR A 112 -12.72 -4.07 7.21
CA TYR A 112 -13.85 -3.94 8.11
C TYR A 112 -14.24 -5.29 8.72
N GLY A 113 -14.47 -5.32 10.04
CA GLY A 113 -14.89 -6.52 10.75
C GLY A 113 -13.78 -7.56 10.93
N THR A 114 -12.55 -7.23 10.53
CA THR A 114 -11.37 -8.06 10.69
C THR A 114 -10.26 -7.27 11.41
N GLN A 115 -9.27 -7.98 11.93
CA GLN A 115 -7.99 -7.38 12.35
C GLN A 115 -6.96 -7.39 11.22
N LYS A 116 -7.39 -7.69 9.98
CA LYS A 116 -6.50 -7.79 8.83
C LYS A 116 -6.22 -6.39 8.32
N ASP A 117 -4.97 -5.97 8.42
CA ASP A 117 -4.53 -4.69 7.90
C ASP A 117 -4.52 -4.68 6.37
N PHE A 118 -4.66 -3.49 5.81
CA PHE A 118 -4.65 -3.19 4.39
C PHE A 118 -3.67 -2.05 4.13
N GLY A 119 -2.74 -2.27 3.21
CA GLY A 119 -1.71 -1.29 2.89
C GLY A 119 -0.95 -1.61 1.61
N ASN A 120 0.22 -1.00 1.52
CA ASN A 120 1.15 -1.23 0.41
C ASN A 120 2.47 -1.75 0.95
N SER A 121 3.17 -2.49 0.10
CA SER A 121 4.46 -3.09 0.41
C SER A 121 5.51 -2.72 -0.63
N ILE A 122 6.74 -2.66 -0.16
CA ILE A 122 7.95 -2.57 -0.97
C ILE A 122 8.78 -3.79 -0.61
N ILE A 123 9.04 -4.66 -1.58
CA ILE A 123 9.93 -5.81 -1.42
C ILE A 123 11.14 -5.55 -2.31
N SER A 124 12.35 -5.70 -1.79
CA SER A 124 13.54 -5.38 -2.56
C SER A 124 14.74 -6.24 -2.21
N ARG A 125 15.63 -6.42 -3.19
CA ARG A 125 16.98 -6.94 -2.97
C ARG A 125 17.84 -5.97 -2.17
N GLY A 126 17.65 -4.67 -2.36
CA GLY A 126 18.41 -3.61 -1.69
C GLY A 126 17.96 -3.35 -0.26
N ALA A 127 18.77 -2.60 0.49
CA ALA A 127 18.45 -2.20 1.86
C ALA A 127 17.36 -1.11 1.86
N ILE A 128 16.35 -1.28 2.71
CA ILE A 128 15.22 -0.36 2.83
C ILE A 128 15.36 0.47 4.10
N SER A 129 15.31 1.80 3.99
CA SER A 129 15.46 2.72 5.14
C SER A 129 14.49 3.90 5.03
N ASP A 130 14.40 4.71 6.08
CA ASP A 130 13.57 5.92 6.14
C ASP A 130 12.11 5.71 5.64
N PRO A 131 11.36 4.77 6.24
CA PRO A 131 10.00 4.48 5.83
C PRO A 131 9.07 5.65 6.18
N HIS A 132 8.17 6.01 5.26
CA HIS A 132 7.21 7.09 5.46
C HIS A 132 5.85 6.76 4.85
N LYS A 133 4.77 7.06 5.58
CA LYS A 133 3.40 6.96 5.08
C LYS A 133 2.90 8.33 4.66
N LEU A 134 2.68 8.51 3.36
CA LEU A 134 1.99 9.69 2.84
C LEU A 134 0.49 9.40 2.72
N ILE A 135 -0.33 10.00 3.57
CA ILE A 135 -1.78 9.86 3.52
C ILE A 135 -2.34 10.68 2.37
N LEU A 136 -3.04 10.03 1.45
CA LEU A 136 -3.58 10.71 0.28
C LEU A 136 -4.87 11.49 0.62
N PRO A 137 -5.11 12.63 -0.07
CA PRO A 137 -6.33 13.39 0.12
C PRO A 137 -7.56 12.57 -0.29
N HIS A 138 -8.72 13.01 0.22
CA HIS A 138 -10.03 12.37 0.04
C HIS A 138 -10.14 11.00 0.71
N GLY A 139 -11.37 10.55 0.92
CA GLY A 139 -11.67 9.21 1.40
C GLY A 139 -12.86 8.66 0.61
N GLN A 140 -13.07 7.35 0.67
CA GLN A 140 -14.25 6.75 0.07
C GLN A 140 -15.54 7.39 0.63
N LEU A 141 -16.48 7.71 -0.25
CA LEU A 141 -17.68 8.48 0.12
C LEU A 141 -18.53 7.77 1.21
N HIS A 142 -18.63 6.45 1.14
CA HIS A 142 -19.57 5.67 1.96
C HIS A 142 -19.01 5.25 3.33
N ASN A 143 -17.68 5.16 3.51
CA ASN A 143 -17.09 4.68 4.76
C ASN A 143 -15.87 5.50 5.23
N GLY A 144 -15.43 6.51 4.47
CA GLY A 144 -14.28 7.34 4.81
C GLY A 144 -12.93 6.64 4.73
N ARG A 145 -12.84 5.45 4.10
CA ARG A 145 -11.58 4.72 3.92
C ARG A 145 -10.55 5.58 3.21
N LYS A 146 -9.36 5.65 3.80
CA LYS A 146 -8.21 6.38 3.26
C LYS A 146 -7.31 5.50 2.41
N ARG A 147 -6.45 6.17 1.66
CA ARG A 147 -5.39 5.60 0.83
C ARG A 147 -4.08 6.28 1.18
N SER A 148 -2.98 5.61 0.89
CA SER A 148 -1.65 6.12 1.14
C SER A 148 -0.70 5.74 0.02
N ALA A 149 0.40 6.47 -0.07
CA ALA A 149 1.64 5.99 -0.67
C ALA A 149 2.61 5.62 0.46
N SER A 150 3.23 4.45 0.34
CA SER A 150 4.27 3.98 1.25
C SER A 150 5.61 4.32 0.62
N PHE A 151 6.34 5.25 1.22
CA PHE A 151 7.66 5.70 0.78
C PHE A 151 8.76 5.01 1.58
N ALA A 152 9.92 4.85 0.95
CA ALA A 152 11.16 4.50 1.61
C ALA A 152 12.36 4.98 0.79
N THR A 153 13.51 5.08 1.45
CA THR A 153 14.81 5.12 0.78
C THR A 153 15.25 3.70 0.49
N LEU A 154 15.61 3.43 -0.76
CA LEU A 154 16.17 2.16 -1.19
C LEU A 154 17.62 2.36 -1.60
N THR A 155 18.52 1.56 -1.03
CA THR A 155 19.92 1.49 -1.44
C THR A 155 20.13 0.22 -2.25
N LEU A 156 20.40 0.38 -3.54
CA LEU A 156 20.78 -0.68 -4.48
C LEU A 156 22.21 -0.42 -4.94
N ASP A 157 23.17 -1.18 -4.42
CA ASP A 157 24.60 -0.96 -4.69
C ASP A 157 25.03 0.47 -4.33
N SER A 158 25.38 1.28 -5.33
CA SER A 158 25.72 2.70 -5.17
C SER A 158 24.54 3.65 -5.36
N LEU A 159 23.39 3.15 -5.84
CA LEU A 159 22.20 3.96 -6.08
C LEU A 159 21.38 4.11 -4.81
N LYS A 160 21.04 5.35 -4.49
CA LYS A 160 20.14 5.74 -3.42
C LYS A 160 18.88 6.35 -4.02
N LEU A 161 17.79 5.58 -4.02
CA LEU A 161 16.52 5.95 -4.64
C LEU A 161 15.47 6.27 -3.58
N ARG A 162 14.62 7.27 -3.85
CA ARG A 162 13.37 7.45 -3.10
C ARG A 162 12.26 6.70 -3.83
N ILE A 163 11.72 5.67 -3.18
CA ILE A 163 10.76 4.76 -3.82
C ILE A 163 9.40 4.81 -3.12
N ALA A 164 8.32 4.68 -3.89
CA ALA A 164 6.96 4.66 -3.36
C ALA A 164 6.08 3.60 -4.02
N SER A 165 5.38 2.81 -3.19
CA SER A 165 4.22 2.01 -3.60
C SER A 165 2.94 2.77 -3.23
N ALA A 166 2.20 3.20 -4.25
CA ALA A 166 0.95 3.93 -4.10
C ALA A 166 -0.25 3.05 -4.44
N HIS A 167 -1.35 3.24 -3.71
CA HIS A 167 -2.64 2.73 -4.13
C HIS A 167 -3.61 3.90 -4.02
N LEU A 168 -4.06 4.42 -5.15
CA LEU A 168 -5.00 5.53 -5.23
C LEU A 168 -6.42 5.07 -4.86
N ALA A 169 -7.35 6.00 -4.86
CA ALA A 169 -8.71 5.69 -4.45
C ALA A 169 -9.52 4.91 -5.48
N THR A 170 -10.36 4.04 -4.92
CA THR A 170 -11.20 3.01 -5.55
C THR A 170 -12.66 3.52 -5.72
N PRO A 171 -13.65 2.70 -6.16
CA PRO A 171 -14.85 3.09 -6.93
C PRO A 171 -15.56 4.41 -6.60
N PHE A 172 -16.10 5.03 -7.65
CA PHE A 172 -16.91 6.25 -7.60
C PHE A 172 -16.16 7.53 -7.18
N MET A 173 -14.82 7.50 -7.12
CA MET A 173 -14.03 8.72 -7.05
C MET A 173 -13.94 9.39 -8.42
N THR A 174 -14.13 10.72 -8.45
CA THR A 174 -13.97 11.55 -9.66
C THR A 174 -12.52 11.63 -10.10
N THR A 175 -12.27 11.82 -11.40
CA THR A 175 -10.91 12.04 -11.95
C THR A 175 -10.19 13.21 -11.29
N LYS A 176 -10.89 14.32 -10.99
CA LYS A 176 -10.29 15.48 -10.30
C LYS A 176 -9.68 15.10 -8.95
N LYS A 177 -10.43 14.37 -8.12
CA LYS A 177 -9.93 13.90 -6.81
C LYS A 177 -8.77 12.91 -6.92
N ARG A 178 -8.75 12.06 -7.96
CA ARG A 178 -7.59 11.19 -8.23
C ARG A 178 -6.36 12.00 -8.63
N TYR A 179 -6.53 13.02 -9.48
CA TYR A 179 -5.46 13.94 -9.82
C TYR A 179 -4.91 14.66 -8.59
N GLU A 180 -5.78 15.13 -7.69
CA GLU A 180 -5.37 15.75 -6.42
C GLU A 180 -4.59 14.77 -5.51
N GLN A 181 -4.81 13.46 -5.62
CA GLN A 181 -3.96 12.47 -4.92
C GLN A 181 -2.56 12.36 -5.54
N VAL A 182 -2.46 12.37 -6.87
CA VAL A 182 -1.17 12.37 -7.58
C VAL A 182 -0.40 13.67 -7.32
N GLN A 183 -1.08 14.81 -7.40
CA GLN A 183 -0.48 16.11 -7.10
C GLN A 183 0.06 16.15 -5.65
N HIS A 184 -0.61 15.51 -4.70
CA HIS A 184 -0.11 15.43 -3.33
C HIS A 184 1.17 14.59 -3.20
N ILE A 185 1.34 13.56 -4.03
CA ILE A 185 2.58 12.78 -4.14
C ILE A 185 3.69 13.65 -4.75
N GLU A 186 3.39 14.38 -5.82
CA GLU A 186 4.34 15.31 -6.47
C GLU A 186 4.81 16.40 -5.49
N GLU A 187 3.88 17.06 -4.79
CA GLU A 187 4.19 18.08 -3.78
C GLU A 187 5.04 17.54 -2.62
N TYR A 188 4.90 16.27 -2.27
CA TYR A 188 5.74 15.63 -1.27
C TYR A 188 7.16 15.44 -1.79
N ILE A 189 7.30 14.95 -3.02
CA ILE A 189 8.59 14.75 -3.70
C ILE A 189 9.33 16.08 -3.88
N GLU A 190 8.64 17.14 -4.32
CA GLU A 190 9.24 18.46 -4.53
C GLU A 190 9.74 19.13 -3.23
N LYS A 191 9.15 18.77 -2.09
CA LYS A 191 9.56 19.28 -0.76
C LYS A 191 10.65 18.44 -0.12
N ASP A 192 10.94 17.27 -0.66
CA ASP A 192 11.98 16.40 -0.15
C ASP A 192 13.35 17.00 -0.48
N SER A 193 14.09 17.38 0.56
CA SER A 193 15.38 18.08 0.42
C SER A 193 16.57 17.13 0.42
N ILE A 194 16.33 15.82 0.50
CA ILE A 194 17.38 14.80 0.51
C ILE A 194 17.86 14.59 -0.93
N ASP A 195 19.18 14.53 -1.11
CA ASP A 195 19.79 14.17 -2.39
C ASP A 195 19.65 12.65 -2.62
N TYR A 196 18.93 12.31 -3.71
CA TYR A 196 18.67 10.96 -4.19
C TYR A 196 19.08 10.90 -5.67
N ASP A 197 19.55 9.74 -6.12
CA ASP A 197 19.85 9.51 -7.54
C ASP A 197 18.59 9.49 -8.41
N GLY A 198 17.42 9.31 -7.79
CA GLY A 198 16.12 9.42 -8.46
C GLY A 198 14.93 9.07 -7.57
N TYR A 199 13.74 9.40 -8.09
CA TYR A 199 12.46 9.05 -7.49
C TYR A 199 11.75 8.02 -8.37
N LEU A 200 11.27 6.93 -7.77
CA LEU A 200 10.47 5.91 -8.44
C LEU A 200 9.13 5.75 -7.71
N VAL A 201 8.04 6.07 -8.41
CA VAL A 201 6.68 5.90 -7.90
C VAL A 201 5.94 4.92 -8.79
N GLY A 202 5.42 3.85 -8.20
CA GLY A 202 4.57 2.89 -8.89
C GLY A 202 3.36 2.52 -8.04
N GLY A 203 2.30 2.05 -8.68
CA GLY A 203 1.05 1.81 -7.98
C GLY A 203 -0.13 1.47 -8.86
N ASP A 204 -1.29 1.37 -8.21
CA ASP A 204 -2.64 1.21 -8.79
C ASP A 204 -3.51 2.42 -8.43
#